data_AF-A0A3I8G8L1-F1
#
_entry.id   AF-A0A3I8G8L1-F1
#
_cell.length_a   1.000
_cell.length_b   1.000
_cell.length_c   1.000
_cell.angle_alpha   90.00
_cell.angle_beta   90.00
_cell.angle_gamma   90.00
#
_symmetry.space_group_name_H-M   'P 1'
#
loop_
_entity.id
_entity.type
_entity.pdbx_description
1 polymer ?
#
loop_
_entity_poly.entity_id
_entity_poly.type
_entity_poly.pdbx_seq_one_letter_code
_entity_poly.pdbx_strand_id
1 'polypeptide(L)'
;MIDIQNVERLLLRDVMRKAHISLTQVLPTLISSKLDWENLLGDMIRHELEDNHITGAIRITCNPALKLHCILQNESNNFHIIHDGSFPINKLIIENQYVRITLDPLKQIDMLLDIFKLTYLNLIEEGQECHNYQ
;
A
#
# COMPACT_ATOMS: atom_id res chain seq x y z
N MET A 1 17.61 -9.03 41.57
CA MET A 1 17.77 -7.83 40.73
C MET A 1 16.77 -7.99 39.60
N ILE A 2 15.77 -7.11 39.49
CA ILE A 2 14.85 -7.16 38.34
C ILE A 2 15.70 -6.87 37.11
N ASP A 3 15.64 -7.76 36.13
CA ASP A 3 16.34 -7.60 34.88
C ASP A 3 15.60 -6.53 34.05
N ILE A 4 15.96 -5.27 34.29
CA ILE A 4 15.33 -4.08 33.71
C ILE A 4 15.29 -4.18 32.17
N GLN A 5 16.30 -4.79 31.56
CA GLN A 5 16.37 -5.00 30.11
C GLN A 5 15.30 -6.00 29.62
N ASN A 6 15.02 -7.04 30.41
CA ASN A 6 13.92 -7.96 30.13
C ASN A 6 12.54 -7.27 30.26
N VAL A 7 12.39 -6.35 31.21
CA VAL A 7 11.16 -5.54 31.36
C VAL A 7 10.98 -4.58 30.19
N GLU A 8 12.02 -3.84 29.80
CA GLU A 8 11.99 -2.92 28.65
C GLU A 8 11.63 -3.64 27.35
N ARG A 9 12.16 -4.84 27.15
CA ARG A 9 11.87 -5.68 25.98
C ARG A 9 10.43 -6.17 25.94
N LEU A 10 9.91 -6.62 27.08
CA LEU A 10 8.51 -7.03 27.19
C LEU A 10 7.56 -5.86 26.90
N LEU A 11 7.90 -4.67 27.40
CA LEU A 11 7.13 -3.44 27.13
C LEU A 11 7.20 -3.07 25.65
N LEU A 12 8.38 -3.09 25.03
CA LEU A 12 8.52 -2.82 23.59
C LEU A 12 7.70 -3.80 22.74
N ARG A 13 7.76 -5.10 23.07
CA ARG A 13 6.97 -6.13 22.39
C ARG A 13 5.46 -5.88 22.52
N ASP A 14 4.99 -5.54 23.72
CA ASP A 14 3.58 -5.27 23.98
C ASP A 14 3.09 -4.02 23.24
N VAL A 15 3.87 -2.93 23.27
CA VAL A 15 3.56 -1.69 22.55
C VAL A 15 3.51 -1.92 21.04
N MET A 16 4.52 -2.58 20.46
CA MET A 16 4.57 -2.83 19.01
C MET A 16 3.46 -3.78 18.55
N ARG A 17 3.13 -4.79 19.36
CA ARG A 17 1.98 -5.67 19.09
C ARG A 17 0.67 -4.88 19.09
N LYS A 18 0.44 -4.02 20.08
CA LYS A 18 -0.77 -3.18 20.17
C LYS A 18 -0.85 -2.19 19.01
N ALA A 19 0.27 -1.60 18.61
CA ALA A 19 0.35 -0.72 17.44
C ALA A 19 -0.01 -1.48 16.16
N HIS A 20 0.59 -2.65 15.92
CA HIS A 20 0.29 -3.47 14.75
C HIS A 20 -1.17 -3.91 14.70
N ILE A 21 -1.76 -4.34 15.83
CA ILE A 21 -3.18 -4.71 15.92
C ILE A 21 -4.07 -3.50 15.60
N SER A 22 -3.79 -2.35 16.20
CA SER A 22 -4.54 -1.11 15.94
C SER A 22 -4.50 -0.75 14.46
N LEU A 23 -3.31 -0.81 13.85
CA LEU A 23 -3.14 -0.50 12.44
C LEU A 23 -3.86 -1.54 11.55
N THR A 24 -3.69 -2.84 11.78
CA THR A 24 -4.33 -3.87 10.94
C THR A 24 -5.85 -3.94 11.09
N GLN A 25 -6.40 -3.65 12.27
CA GLN A 25 -7.85 -3.76 12.51
C GLN A 25 -8.60 -2.48 12.18
N VAL A 26 -8.02 -1.31 12.48
CA VAL A 26 -8.72 -0.02 12.35
C VAL A 26 -8.49 0.61 10.97
N LEU A 27 -7.30 0.44 10.39
CA LEU A 27 -6.94 1.06 9.11
C LEU A 27 -7.84 0.63 7.95
N PRO A 28 -8.24 -0.63 7.78
CA PRO A 28 -9.18 -1.01 6.70
C PRO A 28 -10.52 -0.28 6.79
N THR A 29 -11.00 -0.05 8.01
CA THR A 29 -12.25 0.70 8.27
C THR A 29 -12.08 2.18 7.97
N LEU A 30 -10.93 2.77 8.30
CA LEU A 30 -10.62 4.17 7.96
C LEU A 30 -10.45 4.37 6.45
N ILE A 31 -9.75 3.45 5.78
CA ILE A 31 -9.52 3.45 4.34
C ILE A 31 -10.87 3.34 3.60
N SER A 32 -11.72 2.39 3.96
CA SER A 32 -13.01 2.19 3.26
C SER A 32 -14.02 3.33 3.47
N SER A 33 -13.95 4.06 4.58
CA SER A 33 -14.92 5.11 4.91
C SER A 33 -14.50 6.53 4.53
N LYS A 34 -13.20 6.79 4.31
CA LYS A 34 -12.68 8.16 4.13
C LYS A 34 -11.76 8.35 2.93
N LEU A 35 -11.26 7.28 2.32
CA LEU A 35 -10.29 7.45 1.24
C LEU A 35 -11.00 7.81 -0.06
N ASP A 36 -10.56 8.91 -0.66
CA ASP A 36 -10.93 9.26 -2.02
C ASP A 36 -10.08 8.45 -3.00
N TRP A 37 -10.59 7.28 -3.36
CA TRP A 37 -9.92 6.36 -4.27
C TRP A 37 -9.69 6.96 -5.66
N GLU A 38 -10.59 7.82 -6.12
CA GLU A 38 -10.48 8.41 -7.45
C GLU A 38 -9.26 9.34 -7.53
N ASN A 39 -9.13 10.23 -6.55
CA ASN A 39 -7.99 11.14 -6.48
C ASN A 39 -6.67 10.40 -6.22
N LEU A 40 -6.64 9.48 -5.25
CA LEU A 40 -5.42 8.71 -4.95
C LEU A 40 -4.93 7.93 -6.16
N LEU A 41 -5.81 7.17 -6.81
CA LEU A 41 -5.44 6.36 -7.97
C LEU A 41 -5.09 7.25 -9.17
N GLY A 42 -5.76 8.40 -9.33
CA GLY A 42 -5.41 9.40 -10.34
C GLY A 42 -3.99 9.92 -10.18
N ASP A 43 -3.58 10.28 -8.97
CA ASP A 43 -2.21 10.73 -8.68
C ASP A 43 -1.19 9.62 -8.91
N MET A 44 -1.48 8.38 -8.47
CA MET A 44 -0.61 7.23 -8.71
C MET A 44 -0.45 6.92 -10.21
N ILE A 45 -1.51 7.05 -11.01
CA ILE A 45 -1.40 6.91 -12.47
C ILE A 45 -0.40 7.91 -13.03
N ARG A 46 -0.50 9.20 -12.66
CA ARG A 46 0.43 10.23 -13.16
C ARG A 46 1.87 9.91 -12.81
N HIS A 47 2.13 9.58 -11.54
CA HIS A 47 3.46 9.20 -11.09
C HIS A 47 4.02 8.01 -11.87
N GLU A 48 3.24 6.95 -12.03
CA GLU A 48 3.70 5.75 -12.74
C GLU A 48 3.97 6.01 -14.23
N LEU A 49 3.21 6.90 -14.87
CA LEU A 49 3.46 7.27 -16.26
C LEU A 49 4.70 8.15 -16.41
N GLU A 50 4.90 9.12 -15.51
CA GLU A 50 6.05 10.01 -15.49
C GLU A 50 7.34 9.26 -15.17
N ASP A 51 7.36 8.52 -14.06
CA ASP A 51 8.53 7.82 -13.52
C ASP A 51 9.02 6.71 -14.45
N ASN A 52 8.08 6.00 -15.10
CA ASN A 52 8.42 4.92 -16.04
C ASN A 52 8.49 5.39 -17.50
N HIS A 53 8.33 6.69 -17.77
CA HIS A 53 8.32 7.28 -19.12
C HIS A 53 7.37 6.55 -20.10
N ILE A 54 6.20 6.16 -19.60
CA ILE A 54 5.22 5.40 -20.38
C ILE A 54 4.54 6.34 -21.36
N THR A 55 4.73 6.09 -22.65
CA THR A 55 4.16 6.88 -23.74
C THR A 55 3.34 6.01 -24.70
N GLY A 56 2.59 6.66 -25.59
CA GLY A 56 1.74 6.00 -26.59
C GLY A 56 0.32 5.75 -26.10
N ALA A 57 -0.37 4.81 -26.75
CA ALA A 57 -1.73 4.41 -26.37
C ALA A 57 -1.71 3.65 -25.05
N ILE A 58 -2.34 4.22 -24.02
CA ILE A 58 -2.40 3.67 -22.67
C ILE A 58 -3.82 3.15 -22.45
N ARG A 59 -3.91 1.94 -21.93
CA ARG A 59 -5.14 1.28 -21.57
C ARG A 59 -5.21 1.19 -20.06
N ILE A 60 -6.34 1.63 -19.48
CA ILE A 60 -6.57 1.58 -18.03
C ILE A 60 -7.79 0.70 -17.79
N THR A 61 -7.62 -0.39 -17.04
CA THR A 61 -8.74 -1.25 -16.62
C THR A 61 -9.06 -0.98 -15.15
N CYS A 62 -10.30 -0.61 -14.85
CA CYS A 62 -10.72 -0.23 -13.50
C CYS A 62 -12.20 -0.54 -13.24
N ASN A 63 -12.61 -0.44 -11.97
CA ASN A 63 -14.03 -0.53 -11.60
C ASN A 63 -14.84 0.63 -12.23
N PRO A 64 -16.06 0.42 -12.76
CA PRO A 64 -16.92 1.47 -13.31
C PRO A 64 -17.31 2.57 -12.31
N ALA A 65 -17.31 2.29 -11.01
CA ALA A 65 -17.59 3.27 -9.97
C ALA A 65 -16.49 4.35 -9.86
N LEU A 66 -15.28 4.07 -10.34
CA LEU A 66 -14.20 5.05 -10.40
C LEU A 66 -14.40 5.97 -11.61
N LYS A 67 -14.72 7.24 -11.36
CA LYS A 67 -14.90 8.27 -12.39
C LYS A 67 -13.56 8.86 -12.86
N LEU A 68 -12.57 7.99 -13.14
CA LEU A 68 -11.23 8.38 -13.59
C LEU A 68 -11.24 9.21 -14.89
N HIS A 69 -12.26 9.04 -15.73
CA HIS A 69 -12.44 9.84 -16.94
C HIS A 69 -12.51 11.34 -16.67
N CYS A 70 -13.00 11.79 -15.50
CA CYS A 70 -13.02 13.20 -15.11
C CYS A 70 -11.64 13.73 -14.71
N ILE A 71 -10.79 12.86 -14.17
CA ILE A 71 -9.48 13.23 -13.60
C ILE A 71 -8.40 13.22 -14.67
N LEU A 72 -8.52 12.31 -15.64
CA LEU A 72 -7.59 12.13 -16.75
C LEU A 72 -7.99 12.92 -18.01
N GLN A 73 -9.10 13.66 -17.96
CA GLN A 73 -9.63 14.43 -19.10
C GLN A 73 -8.69 15.52 -19.61
N ASN A 74 -7.83 16.04 -18.73
CA ASN A 74 -6.80 17.03 -19.07
C ASN A 74 -5.49 16.38 -19.53
N GLU A 75 -5.35 15.07 -19.35
CA GLU A 75 -4.21 14.29 -19.80
C GLU A 75 -4.46 13.89 -21.26
N SER A 76 -3.39 13.82 -22.06
CA SER A 76 -3.46 13.61 -23.52
C SER A 76 -4.47 12.53 -23.98
N ASN A 77 -5.09 12.71 -25.15
CA ASN A 77 -6.13 11.85 -25.77
C ASN A 77 -5.76 10.35 -25.99
N ASN A 78 -4.68 9.86 -25.40
CA ASN A 78 -4.14 8.52 -25.59
C ASN A 78 -4.64 7.48 -24.58
N PHE A 79 -5.51 7.86 -23.64
CA PHE A 79 -6.09 6.93 -22.67
C PHE A 79 -7.34 6.24 -23.20
N HIS A 80 -7.36 4.92 -23.05
CA HIS A 80 -8.52 4.09 -23.29
C HIS A 80 -8.92 3.37 -21.99
N ILE A 81 -10.05 3.77 -21.40
CA ILE A 81 -10.54 3.22 -20.14
C ILE A 81 -11.47 2.03 -20.42
N ILE A 82 -11.17 0.88 -19.82
CA ILE A 82 -12.06 -0.28 -19.77
C ILE A 82 -12.65 -0.37 -18.37
N HIS A 83 -13.97 -0.38 -18.33
CA HIS A 83 -14.71 -0.60 -17.11
C HIS A 83 -15.00 -2.08 -16.93
N ASP A 84 -14.50 -2.65 -15.84
CA ASP A 84 -14.75 -4.02 -15.43
C ASP A 84 -15.45 -4.02 -14.07
N GLY A 85 -16.72 -4.44 -14.03
CA GLY A 85 -17.50 -4.50 -12.79
C GLY A 85 -16.99 -5.51 -11.77
N SER A 86 -16.13 -6.45 -12.18
CA SER A 86 -15.49 -7.42 -11.28
C SER A 86 -14.24 -6.87 -10.59
N PHE A 87 -13.72 -5.73 -11.03
CA PHE A 87 -12.54 -5.12 -10.42
C PHE A 87 -12.86 -4.49 -9.06
N PRO A 88 -11.96 -4.56 -8.06
CA PRO A 88 -12.09 -3.78 -6.83
C PRO A 88 -12.03 -2.28 -7.10
N ILE A 89 -12.72 -1.46 -6.30
CA ILE A 89 -12.69 0.02 -6.43
C ILE A 89 -11.32 0.62 -6.08
N ASN A 90 -10.52 -0.10 -5.32
CA ASN A 90 -9.20 0.30 -4.84
C ASN A 90 -8.07 -0.23 -5.74
N LYS A 91 -8.39 -0.67 -6.96
CA LYS A 91 -7.45 -1.35 -7.85
C LYS A 91 -7.64 -0.93 -9.30
N LEU A 92 -6.53 -0.81 -10.02
CA LEU A 92 -6.53 -0.65 -11.46
C LEU A 92 -5.31 -1.26 -12.12
N ILE A 93 -5.38 -1.42 -13.43
CA ILE A 93 -4.26 -1.85 -14.27
C ILE A 93 -4.00 -0.77 -15.31
N ILE A 94 -2.74 -0.38 -15.45
CA ILE A 94 -2.24 0.48 -16.52
C ILE A 94 -1.46 -0.41 -17.46
N GLU A 95 -1.78 -0.39 -18.74
CA GLU A 95 -1.06 -1.20 -19.73
C GLU A 95 -0.87 -0.45 -21.05
N ASN A 96 0.27 -0.70 -21.70
CA ASN A 96 0.48 -0.35 -23.10
C ASN A 96 1.09 -1.57 -23.82
N GLN A 97 1.60 -1.39 -25.03
CA GLN A 97 2.21 -2.48 -25.81
C GLN A 97 3.49 -3.09 -25.20
N TYR A 98 4.08 -2.48 -24.17
CA TYR A 98 5.36 -2.89 -23.58
C TYR A 98 5.27 -3.24 -22.10
N VAL A 99 4.38 -2.58 -21.35
CA VAL A 99 4.34 -2.60 -19.90
C VAL A 99 2.92 -2.85 -19.42
N ARG A 100 2.81 -3.60 -18.32
CA ARG A 100 1.58 -3.78 -17.54
C ARG A 100 1.87 -3.55 -16.06
N ILE A 101 1.32 -2.49 -15.50
CA ILE A 101 1.43 -2.12 -14.10
C ILE A 101 0.10 -2.38 -13.42
N THR A 102 0.14 -2.97 -12.24
CA THR A 102 -1.05 -3.18 -11.39
C THR A 102 -0.94 -2.29 -10.18
N LEU A 103 -1.86 -1.33 -10.04
CA LEU A 103 -1.97 -0.48 -8.86
C LEU A 103 -3.01 -1.09 -7.93
N ASP A 104 -2.56 -1.52 -6.76
CA ASP A 104 -3.36 -2.13 -5.72
C ASP A 104 -2.91 -1.57 -4.35
N PRO A 105 -3.15 -0.25 -4.11
CA PRO A 105 -2.66 0.45 -2.92
C PRO A 105 -3.08 -0.21 -1.60
N LEU A 106 -4.28 -0.81 -1.53
CA LEU A 106 -4.70 -1.53 -0.33
C LEU A 106 -3.79 -2.74 -0.06
N LYS A 107 -3.51 -3.54 -1.09
CA LYS A 107 -2.60 -4.68 -0.96
C LYS A 107 -1.18 -4.22 -0.62
N GLN A 108 -0.72 -3.07 -1.14
CA GLN A 108 0.56 -2.49 -0.79
C GLN A 108 0.62 -2.09 0.70
N ILE A 109 -0.45 -1.48 1.22
CA ILE A 109 -0.58 -1.15 2.65
C ILE A 109 -0.54 -2.43 3.50
N ASP A 110 -1.27 -3.47 3.13
CA ASP A 110 -1.26 -4.75 3.85
C ASP A 110 0.15 -5.35 3.91
N MET A 111 0.88 -5.36 2.79
CA MET A 111 2.27 -5.80 2.75
C MET A 111 3.19 -4.96 3.65
N LEU A 112 3.02 -3.64 3.66
CA LEU A 112 3.81 -2.75 4.52
C LEU A 112 3.52 -2.99 6.01
N LEU A 113 2.29 -3.32 6.38
CA LEU A 113 1.93 -3.67 7.76
C LEU A 113 2.56 -4.99 8.21
N ASP A 114 2.67 -5.97 7.30
CA ASP A 114 3.37 -7.22 7.54
C ASP A 114 4.88 -7.01 7.66
N ILE A 115 5.47 -6.18 6.79
CA ILE A 115 6.88 -5.80 6.88
C ILE A 115 7.15 -5.11 8.21
N PHE A 116 6.32 -4.14 8.60
CA PHE A 116 6.43 -3.47 9.90
C PHE A 116 6.43 -4.48 11.05
N LYS A 117 5.59 -5.51 10.97
CA LYS A 117 5.56 -6.59 11.96
C LYS A 117 6.85 -7.38 12.03
N LEU A 118 7.35 -7.82 10.88
CA LEU A 118 8.59 -8.59 10.80
C LEU A 118 9.78 -7.74 11.30
N THR A 119 9.84 -6.47 10.93
CA THR A 119 10.92 -5.56 11.36
C THR A 119 10.99 -5.46 12.88
N TYR A 120 9.87 -5.23 13.58
CA TYR A 120 9.95 -5.10 15.04
C TYR A 120 10.21 -6.44 15.75
N LEU A 121 9.73 -7.56 15.18
CA LEU A 121 10.04 -8.88 15.74
C LEU A 121 11.54 -9.16 15.64
N ASN A 122 12.14 -8.92 14.46
CA ASN A 122 13.57 -9.07 14.26
C ASN A 122 14.38 -8.17 15.20
N LEU A 123 14.01 -6.90 15.37
CA LEU A 123 14.72 -6.00 16.31
C LEU A 123 14.68 -6.49 17.76
N ILE A 124 13.59 -7.12 18.19
CA ILE A 124 13.44 -7.69 19.54
C ILE A 124 14.26 -8.99 19.69
N GLU A 125 14.38 -9.77 18.62
CA GLU A 125 15.12 -11.06 18.54
C GLU A 125 16.63 -10.86 18.36
N GLU A 126 17.10 -9.93 17.52
CA GLU A 126 18.52 -9.57 17.39
C GLU A 126 19.11 -9.07 18.72
N GLY A 127 18.29 -8.39 19.52
CA GLY A 127 18.63 -8.05 20.91
C GLY A 127 18.80 -9.26 21.84
N GLN A 128 18.47 -10.50 21.43
CA GLN A 128 18.79 -11.73 22.14
C GLN A 128 20.19 -12.25 21.79
N GLU A 129 20.61 -12.17 20.52
CA GLU A 129 21.87 -12.76 20.07
C GLU A 129 23.10 -11.99 20.53
N CYS A 130 23.04 -10.65 20.61
CA CYS A 130 24.15 -9.84 21.11
C CYS A 130 24.48 -10.06 22.61
N HIS A 131 23.62 -10.70 23.38
CA HIS A 131 23.80 -10.91 24.83
C HIS A 131 24.15 -12.34 25.22
N ASN A 132 24.12 -13.30 24.29
CA ASN A 132 24.58 -14.67 24.56
C ASN A 132 26.11 -14.83 24.40
N TYR A 133 26.83 -13.76 24.06
CA TYR A 133 28.28 -13.72 23.86
C TYR A 133 29.03 -12.83 24.88
N GLN A 134 28.39 -12.41 25.98
CA GLN A 134 29.02 -11.70 27.10
C GLN A 134 28.93 -12.53 28.38
#